data_AF-A0A958TP32-F1
#
_entry.id   AF-A0A958TP32-F1
#
_cell.length_a   1.000
_cell.length_b   1.000
_cell.length_c   1.000
_cell.angle_alpha   90.00
_cell.angle_beta   90.00
_cell.angle_gamma   90.00
#
_symmetry.space_group_name_H-M   'P 1'
#
loop_
_entity.id
_entity.type
_entity.pdbx_description
1 polymer ?
#
loop_
_entity_poly.entity_id
_entity_poly.type
_entity_poly.pdbx_seq_one_letter_code
_entity_poly.pdbx_strand_id
1 'polypeptide(L)'
;MKITMTKTHLIKKDGTKTVYVQDSQSTKEITREQYNAIIESAGFFRRLGGSCHQEKGYTSRGYNVVKDTLTSPDKETKTVREFNFE
;
A
#
# COMPACT_ATOMS: atom_id res chain seq x y z
N MET A 1 12.66 -14.94 9.77
CA MET A 1 11.29 -14.71 9.29
C MET A 1 11.23 -13.29 8.74
N LYS A 2 11.10 -13.18 7.43
CA LYS A 2 11.29 -11.96 6.64
C LYS A 2 9.94 -11.44 6.15
N ILE A 3 9.79 -10.12 6.08
CA ILE A 3 8.65 -9.49 5.43
C ILE A 3 9.18 -8.81 4.19
N THR A 4 8.73 -9.24 3.03
CA THR A 4 9.08 -8.61 1.76
C THR A 4 7.92 -7.72 1.35
N MET A 5 8.21 -6.43 1.15
CA MET A 5 7.23 -5.46 0.67
C MET A 5 7.53 -5.08 -0.77
N THR A 6 6.54 -5.26 -1.64
CA THR A 6 6.54 -4.72 -2.99
C THR A 6 5.67 -3.46 -3.00
N LYS A 7 6.28 -2.32 -3.31
CA LYS A 7 5.59 -1.03 -3.45
C LYS A 7 5.50 -0.66 -4.93
N THR A 8 4.28 -0.51 -5.42
CA THR A 8 3.96 -0.06 -6.77
C THR A 8 3.39 1.35 -6.70
N HIS A 9 4.02 2.28 -7.41
CA HIS A 9 3.56 3.64 -7.59
C HIS A 9 2.79 3.75 -8.91
N LEU A 10 1.61 4.36 -8.84
CA LEU A 10 0.66 4.46 -9.93
C LEU A 10 0.26 5.93 -10.09
N ILE A 11 0.27 6.42 -11.32
CA ILE A 11 -0.13 7.79 -11.67
C ILE A 11 -1.41 7.70 -12.49
N LYS A 12 -2.35 8.61 -12.23
CA LYS A 12 -3.60 8.68 -12.98
C LYS A 12 -3.33 9.06 -14.44
N LYS A 13 -3.95 8.33 -15.36
CA LYS A 13 -3.83 8.61 -16.79
C LYS A 13 -4.64 9.86 -17.14
N ASP A 14 -4.00 10.80 -17.83
CA ASP A 14 -4.65 12.02 -18.27
C ASP A 14 -5.87 11.73 -19.17
N GLY A 15 -6.90 12.55 -19.05
CA GLY A 15 -8.19 12.37 -19.73
C GLY A 15 -9.05 11.21 -19.19
N THR A 16 -8.63 10.52 -18.12
CA THR A 16 -9.43 9.44 -17.51
C THR A 16 -9.77 9.71 -16.05
N LYS A 17 -10.95 9.26 -15.61
CA LYS A 17 -11.41 9.46 -14.23
C LYS A 17 -10.81 8.45 -13.25
N THR A 18 -10.62 7.21 -13.69
CA THR A 18 -10.38 6.06 -12.79
C THR A 18 -9.19 5.19 -13.20
N VAL A 19 -8.54 5.46 -14.33
CA VAL A 19 -7.45 4.63 -14.84
C VAL A 19 -6.13 5.14 -14.29
N TYR A 20 -5.36 4.24 -13.69
CA TYR A 20 -4.02 4.52 -13.20
C TYR A 20 -3.01 3.63 -13.92
N VAL A 21 -1.84 4.19 -14.22
CA VAL A 21 -0.74 3.53 -14.94
C VAL A 21 0.44 3.39 -14.00
N GLN A 22 1.13 2.25 -14.07
CA GLN A 22 2.33 2.00 -13.28
C GLN A 22 3.45 2.94 -13.73
N ASP A 23 3.97 3.67 -12.76
CA ASP A 23 5.10 4.58 -12.92
C ASP A 23 6.39 3.90 -12.44
N SER A 24 6.36 3.30 -11.24
CA SER A 24 7.51 2.62 -10.68
C SER A 24 7.12 1.48 -9.75
N GLN A 25 8.03 0.53 -9.56
CA GLN A 25 7.87 -0.59 -8.65
C GLN A 25 9.19 -0.85 -7.94
N SER A 26 9.11 -1.12 -6.64
CA SER A 26 10.27 -1.43 -5.81
C SER A 26 9.93 -2.54 -4.83
N THR A 27 10.86 -3.46 -4.63
CA THR A 27 10.72 -4.53 -3.65
C THR A 27 11.85 -4.43 -2.64
N LYS A 28 11.51 -4.52 -1.36
CA LYS A 28 12.49 -4.48 -0.28
C LYS A 28 12.05 -5.33 0.91
N GLU A 29 13.03 -5.88 1.62
CA GLU A 29 12.81 -6.45 2.93
C GLU A 29 12.53 -5.32 3.94
N ILE A 30 11.52 -5.52 4.79
CA ILE A 30 11.14 -4.57 5.85
C ILE A 30 11.12 -5.25 7.22
N THR A 31 11.37 -4.47 8.26
CA THR A 31 11.24 -4.96 9.64
C THR A 31 9.78 -4.99 10.08
N ARG A 32 9.51 -5.65 11.21
CA ARG A 32 8.16 -5.71 11.78
C ARG A 32 7.67 -4.33 12.22
N GLU A 33 8.56 -3.51 12.76
CA GLU A 33 8.27 -2.14 13.19
C GLU A 33 7.87 -1.28 11.99
N GLN A 34 8.58 -1.41 10.87
CA GLN A 34 8.25 -0.72 9.63
C GLN A 34 6.88 -1.15 9.08
N TYR A 35 6.60 -2.46 9.10
CA TYR A 35 5.30 -3.00 8.70
C TYR A 35 4.16 -2.44 9.56
N ASN A 36 4.30 -2.45 10.90
CA ASN A 36 3.30 -1.92 11.82
C ASN A 36 3.07 -0.42 11.59
N ALA A 37 4.15 0.35 11.45
CA ALA A 37 4.06 1.79 11.19
C ALA A 37 3.30 2.11 9.90
N ILE A 38 3.50 1.31 8.84
CA ILE A 38 2.75 1.45 7.59
C ILE A 38 1.25 1.21 7.83
N ILE A 39 0.88 0.13 8.52
CA ILE A 39 -0.53 -0.20 8.75
C ILE A 39 -1.23 0.84 9.60
N GLU A 40 -0.58 1.31 10.67
CA GLU A 40 -1.13 2.29 11.61
C GLU A 40 -1.30 3.66 10.94
N SER A 41 -0.49 3.98 9.94
CA SER A 41 -0.57 5.25 9.18
C SER A 41 -1.89 5.44 8.42
N ALA A 42 -2.67 4.37 8.21
CA ALA A 42 -3.95 4.42 7.50
C ALA A 42 -4.93 5.46 8.07
N GLY A 43 -5.01 5.57 9.40
CA GLY A 43 -5.89 6.53 10.06
C GLY A 43 -5.44 7.98 9.85
N PHE A 44 -4.13 8.22 9.80
CA PHE A 44 -3.57 9.53 9.49
C PHE A 44 -3.85 9.93 8.04
N PHE A 45 -3.64 9.00 7.11
CA PHE A 45 -3.86 9.25 5.69
C PHE A 45 -5.32 9.59 5.36
N ARG A 46 -6.28 8.90 6.01
CA ARG A 46 -7.70 9.22 5.90
C ARG A 46 -8.04 10.63 6.42
N ARG A 47 -7.38 11.09 7.48
CA ARG A 47 -7.58 12.46 8.02
C ARG A 47 -7.06 13.55 7.10
N LEU A 48 -6.04 13.27 6.30
CA LEU A 48 -5.52 14.19 5.28
C LEU A 48 -6.41 14.30 4.03
N GLY A 49 -7.54 13.57 3.98
CA GLY A 49 -8.44 13.54 2.82
C GLY A 49 -8.07 12.50 1.76
N GLY A 50 -7.06 11.67 2.02
CA GLY A 50 -6.73 10.52 1.18
C GLY A 50 -7.63 9.32 1.50
N SER A 51 -7.56 8.30 0.65
CA SER A 51 -8.19 7.00 0.94
C SER A 51 -7.12 5.94 1.18
N CYS A 52 -7.38 5.05 2.15
CA CYS A 52 -6.52 3.92 2.46
C CYS A 52 -7.41 2.68 2.60
N HIS A 53 -7.14 1.68 1.77
CA HIS A 53 -7.81 0.39 1.77
C HIS A 53 -6.81 -0.72 2.12
N GLN A 54 -7.09 -1.45 3.19
CA GLN A 54 -6.25 -2.53 3.68
C GLN A 54 -6.97 -3.86 3.49
N GLU A 55 -6.35 -4.76 2.73
CA GLU A 55 -6.82 -6.11 2.49
C GLU A 55 -6.07 -7.06 3.44
N LYS A 56 -6.80 -7.92 4.14
CA LYS A 56 -6.24 -8.94 5.03
C LYS A 56 -6.31 -10.32 4.40
N GLY A 57 -5.34 -11.16 4.69
CA GLY A 57 -5.26 -12.53 4.21
C GLY A 57 -4.59 -13.45 5.23
N TYR A 58 -4.77 -14.76 5.04
CA TYR A 58 -4.06 -15.77 5.82
C TYR A 58 -2.61 -15.87 5.35
N THR A 59 -1.69 -15.80 6.31
CA THR A 59 -0.24 -15.81 6.10
C THR A 59 0.40 -16.82 7.06
N SER A 60 1.68 -17.11 6.87
CA SER A 60 2.50 -17.88 7.85
C SER A 60 2.49 -17.29 9.27
N ARG A 61 2.07 -16.03 9.42
CA ARG A 61 1.97 -15.29 10.69
C ARG A 61 0.52 -15.06 11.16
N GLY A 62 -0.45 -15.76 10.59
CA GLY A 62 -1.87 -15.60 10.88
C GLY A 62 -2.59 -14.63 9.93
N TYR A 63 -3.69 -14.03 10.39
CA TYR A 63 -4.54 -13.16 9.58
C TYR A 63 -4.04 -11.70 9.59
N ASN A 64 -3.21 -11.36 8.62
CA ASN A 64 -2.46 -10.10 8.55
C ASN A 64 -2.84 -9.27 7.32
N VAL A 65 -2.48 -7.98 7.30
CA VAL A 65 -2.66 -7.13 6.13
C VAL A 65 -1.66 -7.58 5.06
N VAL A 66 -2.18 -8.07 3.94
CA VAL A 66 -1.38 -8.55 2.80
C VAL A 66 -1.24 -7.46 1.73
N LYS A 67 -2.14 -6.48 1.72
CA LYS A 67 -2.10 -5.38 0.76
C LYS A 67 -2.67 -4.10 1.34
N ASP A 68 -2.01 -2.99 1.06
CA ASP A 68 -2.36 -1.64 1.46
C ASP A 68 -2.39 -0.73 0.23
N THR A 69 -3.57 -0.21 -0.11
CA THR A 69 -3.79 0.68 -1.25
C THR A 69 -4.10 2.08 -0.75
N LEU A 70 -3.20 3.02 -1.04
CA LEU A 70 -3.35 4.44 -0.76
C LEU A 70 -3.70 5.21 -2.02
N THR A 71 -4.72 6.06 -1.98
CA THR A 71 -5.00 7.04 -3.04
C THR A 71 -4.88 8.44 -2.46
N SER A 72 -4.05 9.28 -3.08
CA SER A 72 -3.79 10.64 -2.59
C SER A 72 -5.06 11.49 -2.54
N PRO A 73 -5.08 12.56 -1.70
CA PRO A 73 -6.24 13.44 -1.58
C PRO A 73 -6.66 14.11 -2.91
N ASP A 74 -5.69 14.44 -3.76
CA ASP A 74 -5.90 14.98 -5.10
C ASP A 74 -6.35 13.91 -6.12
N LYS A 75 -6.29 12.63 -5.75
CA LYS A 75 -6.62 11.46 -6.58
C LYS A 75 -5.77 11.34 -7.85
N GLU A 76 -4.61 11.97 -7.88
CA GLU A 76 -3.67 11.89 -9.01
C GLU A 76 -2.66 10.75 -8.86
N THR A 77 -2.38 10.34 -7.62
CA THR A 77 -1.45 9.25 -7.33
C THR A 77 -2.09 8.15 -6.51
N LYS A 78 -1.64 6.93 -6.77
CA LYS A 78 -2.01 5.76 -6.00
C LYS A 78 -0.75 4.96 -5.68
N THR A 79 -0.64 4.50 -4.44
CA THR A 79 0.43 3.61 -4.02
C THR A 79 -0.19 2.30 -3.55
N VAL A 80 0.24 1.19 -4.13
CA VAL A 80 -0.12 -0.16 -3.68
C VAL A 80 1.10 -0.77 -3.01
N ARG A 81 0.94 -1.28 -1.79
CA ARG A 81 1.97 -2.03 -1.07
C ARG A 81 1.45 -3.42 -0.84
N GLU A 82 2.20 -4.42 -1.28
CA GLU A 82 1.91 -5.83 -1.07
C GLU A 82 2.97 -6.43 -0.15
N PHE A 83 2.53 -7.24 0.81
CA PHE A 83 3.35 -7.83 1.84
C PHE A 83 3.35 -9.35 1.70
N ASN A 84 4.53 -9.93 1.54
CA ASN A 84 4.75 -11.37 1.63
C ASN A 84 5.46 -11.71 2.95
N PHE A 85 4.97 -12.75 3.63
CA PHE A 85 5.45 -13.18 4.94
C PHE A 85 6.09 -14.56 4.81
N GLU A 86 7.41 -14.59 4.88
CA GLU A 86 8.25 -15.80 4.78
C GLU A 86 8.89 -16.19 6.12
#